data_AF-A0A2R6NHC2-F1
#
_entry.id   AF-A0A2R6NHC2-F1
#
_cell.length_a   1.000
_cell.length_b   1.000
_cell.length_c   1.000
_cell.angle_alpha   90.00
_cell.angle_beta   90.00
_cell.angle_gamma   90.00
#
_symmetry.space_group_name_H-M   'P 1'
#
loop_
_entity.id
_entity.type
_entity.pdbx_description
1 polymer ?
#
loop_
_entity_poly.entity_id
_entity_poly.type
_entity_poly.pdbx_seq_one_letter_code
_entity_poly.pdbx_strand_id
1 'polypeptide(L)'
;MAAIRVWNNQPLRPAVNIVRRVVFGSETAVTIQELYKLALQQPYEGPKLNHVFRPSKAASDPKPPNPEHPIRSMSYLRNVILPELERRQCIEKVHEKRELAPEEIEIRKNKLSKAAQQNPQQYMTVSVWAWKRRSPRPVPKPKPVPEVFGKEVGVGDDISHLNRRRQNSRKDTVLREVAWLQELQKARREGAAASSKTKL
;
A
#
# COMPACT_ATOMS: atom_id res chain seq x y z
N MET A 1 40.84 24.82 15.92
CA MET A 1 39.39 24.93 15.62
C MET A 1 38.93 23.65 14.95
N ALA A 2 37.93 22.95 15.50
CA ALA A 2 37.42 21.72 14.89
C ALA A 2 36.44 22.08 13.76
N ALA A 3 36.70 21.55 12.57
CA ALA A 3 35.86 21.82 11.42
C ALA A 3 34.67 20.85 11.37
N ILE A 4 33.49 21.40 11.06
CA ILE A 4 32.23 20.66 11.03
C ILE A 4 32.07 20.01 9.67
N ARG A 5 31.72 18.73 9.66
CA ARG A 5 31.35 18.05 8.42
C ARG A 5 29.85 18.20 8.20
N VAL A 6 29.47 19.05 7.26
CA VAL A 6 28.10 19.08 6.76
C VAL A 6 27.89 17.85 5.88
N TRP A 7 27.13 16.90 6.38
CA TRP A 7 26.84 15.67 5.64
C TRP A 7 25.76 15.96 4.60
N ASN A 8 26.00 15.59 3.33
CA ASN A 8 25.05 15.84 2.24
C ASN A 8 23.70 15.18 2.55
N ASN A 9 22.61 15.95 2.59
CA ASN A 9 21.26 15.42 2.85
C ASN A 9 20.56 14.90 1.58
N GLN A 10 21.26 14.83 0.46
CA GLN A 10 20.72 14.23 -0.76
C GLN A 10 20.80 12.70 -0.72
N PRO A 11 19.80 11.99 -1.28
CA PRO A 11 19.79 10.54 -1.33
C PRO A 11 20.87 10.03 -2.29
N LEU A 12 21.89 9.37 -1.74
CA LEU A 12 22.91 8.68 -2.52
C LEU A 12 22.29 7.47 -3.24
N ARG A 13 22.44 7.41 -4.57
CA ARG A 13 22.01 6.26 -5.40
C ARG A 13 22.44 4.90 -4.86
N PRO A 14 23.72 4.68 -4.45
CA PRO A 14 24.11 3.39 -3.89
C PRO A 14 23.39 3.05 -2.59
N ALA A 15 23.15 4.04 -1.71
CA ALA A 15 22.39 3.83 -0.48
C ALA A 15 20.93 3.41 -0.78
N VAL A 16 20.29 4.09 -1.74
CA VAL A 16 18.93 3.75 -2.20
C VAL A 16 18.87 2.32 -2.75
N ASN A 17 19.87 1.90 -3.53
CA ASN A 17 19.92 0.56 -4.11
C ASN A 17 20.13 -0.54 -3.07
N ILE A 18 21.01 -0.31 -2.08
CA ILE A 18 21.23 -1.24 -0.96
C ILE A 18 19.93 -1.44 -0.19
N VAL A 19 19.29 -0.35 0.24
CA VAL A 19 18.03 -0.41 1.00
C VAL A 19 16.94 -1.09 0.19
N ARG A 20 16.83 -0.76 -1.11
CA ARG A 20 15.87 -1.41 -2.00
C ARG A 20 16.12 -2.92 -2.08
N ARG A 21 17.37 -3.37 -2.23
CA ARG A 21 17.72 -4.79 -2.26
C ARG A 21 17.32 -5.50 -0.97
N VAL A 22 17.62 -4.90 0.19
CA VAL A 22 17.27 -5.47 1.50
C VAL A 22 15.74 -5.59 1.65
N VAL A 23 14.98 -4.52 1.37
CA VAL A 23 13.51 -4.54 1.51
C VAL A 23 12.84 -5.47 0.49
N PHE A 24 13.41 -5.63 -0.70
CA PHE A 24 12.84 -6.51 -1.73
C PHE A 24 13.26 -7.98 -1.53
N GLY A 25 14.36 -8.25 -0.84
CA GLY A 25 14.80 -9.58 -0.46
C GLY A 25 14.14 -10.10 0.82
N SER A 26 13.63 -9.20 1.67
CA SER A 26 12.82 -9.57 2.83
C SER A 26 11.38 -9.83 2.42
N GLU A 27 10.84 -10.99 2.78
CA GLU A 27 9.41 -11.31 2.61
C GLU A 27 8.54 -10.56 3.62
N THR A 28 9.07 -10.36 4.83
CA THR A 28 8.38 -9.70 5.95
C THR A 28 8.65 -8.20 5.99
N ALA A 29 7.78 -7.45 6.68
CA ALA A 29 8.01 -6.03 6.89
C ALA A 29 9.18 -5.80 7.86
N VAL A 30 10.12 -4.94 7.47
CA VAL A 30 11.38 -4.75 8.20
C VAL A 30 11.33 -3.45 9.00
N THR A 31 11.74 -3.50 10.26
CA THR A 31 11.83 -2.29 11.08
C THR A 31 13.01 -1.41 10.66
N ILE A 32 13.00 -0.13 11.00
CA ILE A 32 14.11 0.79 10.64
C ILE A 32 15.45 0.30 11.22
N GLN A 33 15.43 -0.29 12.42
CA GLN A 33 16.62 -0.78 13.10
C GLN A 33 17.20 -2.03 12.41
N GLU A 34 16.34 -3.01 12.10
CA GLU A 34 16.74 -4.21 11.35
C GLU A 34 17.22 -3.83 9.96
N LEU A 35 16.50 -2.93 9.27
CA LEU A 35 16.88 -2.45 7.96
C LEU A 35 18.25 -1.79 7.97
N TYR A 36 18.56 -0.99 8.99
CA TYR A 36 19.88 -0.39 9.16
C TYR A 36 20.96 -1.45 9.37
N LYS A 37 20.73 -2.44 10.25
CA LYS A 37 21.68 -3.55 10.51
C LYS A 37 21.94 -4.38 9.24
N LEU A 38 20.88 -4.82 8.57
CA LEU A 38 20.97 -5.61 7.34
C LEU A 38 21.66 -4.83 6.22
N ALA A 39 21.40 -3.53 6.12
CA ALA A 39 22.02 -2.70 5.10
C ALA A 39 23.52 -2.45 5.35
N LEU A 40 23.99 -2.48 6.61
CA LEU A 40 25.42 -2.41 6.94
C LEU A 40 26.17 -3.71 6.62
N GLN A 41 25.48 -4.85 6.61
CA GLN A 41 26.06 -6.14 6.24
C GLN A 41 26.27 -6.29 4.72
N GLN A 42 25.61 -5.45 3.91
CA GLN A 42 25.76 -5.50 2.46
C GLN A 42 27.11 -4.89 2.06
N PRO A 43 27.95 -5.61 1.29
CA PRO A 43 29.21 -5.05 0.83
C PRO A 43 28.95 -3.88 -0.13
N TYR A 44 29.75 -2.83 0.00
CA TYR A 44 29.74 -1.68 -0.89
C TYR A 44 31.07 -1.58 -1.62
N GLU A 45 31.07 -1.95 -2.91
CA GLU A 45 32.26 -1.92 -3.79
C GLU A 45 32.35 -0.63 -4.63
N GLY A 46 31.56 0.39 -4.30
CA GLY A 46 31.56 1.63 -5.06
C GLY A 46 32.76 2.55 -4.76
N PRO A 47 32.93 3.64 -5.53
CA PRO A 47 33.96 4.62 -5.28
C PRO A 47 33.82 5.20 -3.86
N LYS A 48 34.95 5.51 -3.23
CA LYS A 48 34.97 6.17 -1.93
C LYS A 48 34.09 7.42 -1.97
N LEU A 49 33.16 7.51 -1.03
CA LEU A 49 32.22 8.63 -0.95
C LEU A 49 33.01 9.89 -0.58
N ASN A 50 33.18 10.78 -1.56
CA ASN A 50 33.83 12.07 -1.34
C ASN A 50 32.89 12.96 -0.52
N HIS A 51 33.13 13.02 0.78
CA HIS A 51 32.43 13.94 1.66
C HIS A 51 32.96 15.34 1.43
N VAL A 52 32.13 16.21 0.86
CA VAL A 52 32.48 17.63 0.69
C VAL A 52 32.61 18.23 2.08
N PHE A 53 33.84 18.47 2.48
CA PHE A 53 34.15 19.16 3.71
C PHE A 53 33.86 20.64 3.53
N ARG A 54 32.79 21.13 4.16
CA ARG A 54 32.50 22.55 4.25
C ARG A 54 32.85 23.05 5.63
N PRO A 55 33.86 23.93 5.81
CA PRO A 55 34.15 24.51 7.10
C PRO A 55 32.96 25.37 7.55
N SER A 56 32.15 24.86 8.49
CA SER A 56 31.11 25.64 9.17
C SER A 56 31.64 26.16 10.51
N LYS A 57 31.17 27.34 10.93
CA LYS A 57 31.57 28.04 12.17
C LYS A 57 30.83 27.55 13.43
N ALA A 58 29.84 26.66 13.32
CA ALA A 58 28.84 26.42 14.36
C ALA A 58 28.91 25.04 15.04
N ALA A 59 29.72 24.84 16.08
CA ALA A 59 29.82 23.64 16.94
C ALA A 59 29.95 22.25 16.24
N SER A 60 30.89 21.41 16.69
CA SER A 60 31.16 20.11 16.05
C SER A 60 29.98 19.14 16.13
N ASP A 61 29.25 18.97 15.03
CA ASP A 61 28.34 17.84 14.89
C ASP A 61 29.14 16.52 15.03
N PRO A 62 28.64 15.55 15.81
CA PRO A 62 29.32 14.28 15.99
C PRO A 62 29.47 13.55 14.66
N LYS A 63 30.63 12.93 14.45
CA LYS A 63 30.90 12.06 13.31
C LYS A 63 29.86 10.92 13.30
N PRO A 64 29.20 10.63 12.16
CA PRO A 64 28.23 9.56 12.08
C PRO A 64 28.92 8.23 12.33
N PRO A 65 28.20 7.22 12.85
CA PRO A 65 28.79 5.93 13.21
C PRO A 65 29.57 5.27 12.08
N ASN A 66 29.07 5.34 10.84
CA ASN A 66 29.67 4.69 9.68
C ASN A 66 29.91 5.69 8.54
N PRO A 67 30.93 6.56 8.60
CA PRO A 67 31.14 7.62 7.62
C PRO A 67 31.48 7.12 6.21
N GLU A 68 32.09 5.94 6.08
CA GLU A 68 32.54 5.39 4.80
C GLU A 68 31.43 4.64 4.06
N HIS A 69 30.41 4.19 4.79
CA HIS A 69 29.29 3.45 4.22
C HIS A 69 28.27 4.40 3.57
N PRO A 70 27.62 4.02 2.44
CA PRO A 70 26.57 4.84 1.81
C PRO A 70 25.42 5.20 2.76
N ILE A 71 25.13 4.33 3.71
CA ILE A 71 24.15 4.55 4.78
C ILE A 71 24.91 4.89 6.05
N ARG A 72 25.16 6.18 6.23
CA ARG A 72 26.04 6.70 7.29
C ARG A 72 25.49 6.61 8.71
N SER A 73 24.17 6.75 8.85
CA SER A 73 23.48 6.80 10.13
C SER A 73 22.02 6.42 9.99
N MET A 74 21.41 6.02 11.11
CA MET A 74 19.98 5.69 11.17
C MET A 74 19.09 6.89 10.84
N SER A 75 19.45 8.10 11.28
CA SER A 75 18.72 9.32 10.95
C SER A 75 18.77 9.63 9.45
N TYR A 76 19.90 9.37 8.79
CA TYR A 76 20.01 9.54 7.34
C TYR A 76 19.14 8.52 6.59
N LEU A 77 19.15 7.25 7.01
CA LEU A 77 18.25 6.23 6.47
C LEU A 77 16.77 6.68 6.59
N ARG A 78 16.37 7.09 7.81
CA ARG A 78 14.99 7.49 8.12
C ARG A 78 14.52 8.74 7.40
N ASN A 79 15.34 9.79 7.38
CA ASN A 79 14.90 11.13 6.96
C ASN A 79 15.18 11.41 5.48
N VAL A 80 16.12 10.68 4.86
CA VAL A 80 16.54 10.93 3.46
C VAL A 80 16.20 9.76 2.56
N ILE A 81 16.63 8.54 2.91
CA ILE A 81 16.54 7.40 1.99
C ILE A 81 15.13 6.81 1.92
N LEU A 82 14.47 6.61 3.08
CA LEU A 82 13.12 6.03 3.10
C LEU A 82 12.07 6.92 2.44
N PRO A 83 12.02 8.25 2.69
CA PRO A 83 11.09 9.13 1.99
C PRO A 83 11.33 9.15 0.47
N GLU A 84 12.59 9.03 0.04
CA GLU A 84 12.91 8.95 -1.39
C GLU A 84 12.38 7.66 -2.04
N LEU A 85 12.51 6.52 -1.37
CA LEU A 85 11.97 5.24 -1.86
C LEU A 85 10.43 5.21 -1.84
N GLU A 86 9.82 5.84 -0.84
CA GLU A 86 8.36 6.01 -0.74
C GLU A 86 7.82 6.93 -1.84
N ARG A 87 8.51 8.06 -2.11
CA ARG A 87 8.20 8.97 -3.21
C ARG A 87 8.23 8.27 -4.57
N ARG A 88 9.17 7.33 -4.75
CA ARG A 88 9.27 6.46 -5.94
C ARG A 88 8.29 5.28 -5.94
N GLN A 89 7.41 5.20 -4.94
CA GLN A 89 6.41 4.15 -4.78
C GLN A 89 7.00 2.73 -4.72
N CYS A 90 8.27 2.58 -4.34
CA CYS A 90 8.94 1.28 -4.26
C CYS A 90 8.62 0.55 -2.95
N ILE A 91 8.43 1.32 -1.89
CA ILE A 91 8.14 0.83 -0.54
C ILE A 91 6.95 1.58 0.04
N GLU A 92 6.37 1.01 1.07
CA GLU A 92 5.32 1.65 1.88
C GLU A 92 5.58 1.42 3.37
N LYS A 93 5.18 2.40 4.18
CA LYS A 93 5.23 2.32 5.62
C LYS A 93 3.95 1.65 6.13
N VAL A 94 4.09 0.57 6.88
CA VAL A 94 2.97 -0.22 7.40
C VAL A 94 3.04 -0.30 8.91
N HIS A 95 1.86 -0.24 9.53
CA HIS A 95 1.69 -0.50 10.95
C HIS A 95 1.27 -1.97 11.12
N GLU A 96 2.15 -2.78 11.68
CA GLU A 96 1.93 -4.21 11.83
C GLU A 96 2.03 -4.62 13.30
N LYS A 97 1.19 -5.57 13.71
CA LYS A 97 1.30 -6.21 15.03
C LYS A 97 2.19 -7.42 14.86
N ARG A 98 3.42 -7.34 15.35
CA ARG A 98 4.38 -8.42 15.33
C ARG A 98 4.29 -9.22 16.63
N GLU A 99 4.33 -10.54 16.51
CA GLU A 99 4.52 -11.45 17.64
C GLU A 99 5.99 -11.45 18.06
N LEU A 100 6.23 -11.24 19.35
CA LEU A 100 7.58 -11.22 19.92
C LEU A 100 8.14 -12.63 20.08
N ALA A 101 9.46 -12.76 19.99
CA ALA A 101 10.13 -14.02 20.37
C ALA A 101 9.96 -14.28 21.88
N PRO A 102 9.96 -15.55 22.34
CA PRO A 102 9.73 -15.89 23.75
C PRO A 102 10.73 -15.18 24.69
N GLU A 103 11.98 -15.03 24.29
CA GLU A 103 13.00 -14.30 25.05
C GLU A 103 12.65 -12.81 25.22
N GLU A 104 12.15 -12.17 24.16
CA GLU A 104 11.74 -10.78 24.19
C GLU A 104 10.47 -10.58 25.02
N ILE A 105 9.58 -11.58 25.02
CA ILE A 105 8.39 -11.62 25.86
C ILE A 105 8.78 -11.57 27.34
N GLU A 106 9.75 -12.36 27.78
CA GLU A 106 10.21 -12.37 29.17
C GLU A 106 10.80 -11.02 29.59
N ILE A 107 11.68 -10.46 28.76
CA ILE A 107 12.27 -9.13 29.00
C ILE A 107 11.18 -8.07 29.11
N ARG A 108 10.16 -8.13 28.24
CA ARG A 108 9.05 -7.17 28.25
C ARG A 108 8.13 -7.39 29.45
N LYS A 109 7.83 -8.63 29.80
CA LYS A 109 7.02 -9.00 30.97
C LYS A 109 7.66 -8.46 32.25
N ASN A 110 8.97 -8.59 32.38
CA ASN A 110 9.73 -8.08 33.53
C ASN A 110 9.74 -6.53 33.63
N LYS A 111 9.58 -5.82 32.51
CA LYS A 111 9.50 -4.35 32.48
C LYS A 111 8.08 -3.81 32.73
N LEU A 112 7.06 -4.65 32.61
CA LEU A 112 5.67 -4.26 32.79
C LEU A 112 5.23 -4.37 34.25
N SER A 113 4.25 -3.56 34.64
CA SER A 113 3.65 -3.61 35.97
C SER A 113 2.85 -4.92 36.16
N LYS A 114 2.69 -5.36 37.42
CA LYS A 114 1.93 -6.59 37.75
C LYS A 114 0.50 -6.58 37.20
N ALA A 115 -0.14 -5.41 37.12
CA ALA A 115 -1.47 -5.26 36.53
C ALA A 115 -1.45 -5.46 35.00
N ALA A 116 -0.45 -4.89 34.31
CA ALA A 116 -0.28 -5.08 32.87
C ALA A 116 0.09 -6.53 32.50
N GLN A 117 0.79 -7.23 33.39
CA GLN A 117 1.11 -8.66 33.21
C GLN A 117 -0.13 -9.58 33.22
N GLN A 118 -1.27 -9.14 33.75
CA GLN A 118 -2.52 -9.94 33.73
C GLN A 118 -3.12 -10.04 32.32
N ASN A 119 -2.78 -9.13 31.41
CA ASN A 119 -3.27 -9.15 30.04
C ASN A 119 -2.19 -9.67 29.07
N PRO A 120 -2.30 -10.93 28.59
CA PRO A 120 -1.27 -11.53 27.74
C PRO A 120 -1.02 -10.76 26.43
N GLN A 121 -2.06 -10.13 25.87
CA GLN A 121 -1.91 -9.39 24.61
C GLN A 121 -0.92 -8.22 24.71
N GLN A 122 -0.74 -7.62 25.89
CA GLN A 122 0.11 -6.45 26.09
C GLN A 122 1.62 -6.78 25.99
N TYR A 123 2.01 -8.03 26.25
CA TYR A 123 3.40 -8.47 26.19
C TYR A 123 3.69 -9.46 25.07
N MET A 124 2.67 -10.10 24.47
CA MET A 124 2.87 -11.04 23.36
C MET A 124 3.01 -10.36 22.00
N THR A 125 2.29 -9.25 21.79
CA THR A 125 2.28 -8.54 20.50
C THR A 125 2.81 -7.11 20.67
N VAL A 126 3.57 -6.64 19.68
CA VAL A 126 4.02 -5.25 19.61
C VAL A 126 3.59 -4.66 18.28
N SER A 127 2.92 -3.52 18.38
CA SER A 127 2.62 -2.71 17.22
C SER A 127 3.88 -1.96 16.79
N VAL A 128 4.35 -2.22 15.57
CA VAL A 128 5.59 -1.65 15.06
C VAL A 128 5.33 -0.98 13.70
N TRP A 129 5.98 0.17 13.50
CA TRP A 129 6.08 0.79 12.19
C TRP A 129 7.22 0.15 11.41
N ALA A 130 6.86 -0.61 10.39
CA ALA A 130 7.79 -1.31 9.53
C ALA A 130 7.68 -0.80 8.08
N TRP A 131 8.68 -1.16 7.28
CA TRP A 131 8.75 -0.84 5.86
C TRP A 131 8.71 -2.13 5.08
N LYS A 132 7.85 -2.19 4.07
CA LYS A 132 7.77 -3.35 3.18
C LYS A 132 7.72 -2.91 1.73
N ARG A 133 7.96 -3.84 0.82
CA ARG A 133 7.76 -3.63 -0.61
C ARG A 133 6.30 -3.25 -0.85
N ARG A 134 6.07 -2.17 -1.60
CA ARG A 134 4.72 -1.77 -1.98
C ARG A 134 4.11 -2.82 -2.90
N SER A 135 2.94 -3.35 -2.54
CA SER A 135 2.20 -4.24 -3.43
C SER A 135 1.68 -3.43 -4.63
N PRO A 136 1.64 -4.01 -5.84
CA PRO A 136 0.99 -3.35 -6.96
C PRO A 136 -0.45 -3.04 -6.54
N ARG A 137 -0.87 -1.79 -6.74
CA ARG A 137 -2.26 -1.40 -6.46
C ARG A 137 -3.15 -2.35 -7.26
N PRO A 138 -4.13 -3.04 -6.63
CA PRO A 138 -5.02 -3.90 -7.38
C PRO A 138 -5.68 -3.05 -8.47
N VAL A 139 -5.59 -3.51 -9.72
CA VAL A 139 -6.32 -2.89 -10.80
C VAL A 139 -7.80 -2.92 -10.40
N PRO A 140 -8.50 -1.77 -10.37
CA PRO A 140 -9.90 -1.77 -9.99
C PRO A 140 -10.62 -2.76 -10.88
N LYS A 141 -11.28 -3.75 -10.27
CA LYS A 141 -12.12 -4.68 -11.02
C LYS A 141 -13.11 -3.82 -11.81
N PRO A 142 -13.30 -4.06 -13.12
CA PRO A 142 -14.28 -3.32 -13.89
C PRO A 142 -15.61 -3.42 -13.13
N LYS A 143 -16.27 -2.28 -12.92
CA LYS A 143 -17.59 -2.27 -12.29
C LYS A 143 -18.47 -3.22 -13.11
N PRO A 144 -19.23 -4.13 -12.48
CA PRO A 144 -20.18 -4.94 -13.23
C PRO A 144 -21.08 -3.98 -13.99
N VAL A 145 -21.08 -4.08 -15.32
CA VAL A 145 -21.99 -3.29 -16.14
C VAL A 145 -23.38 -3.77 -15.76
N PRO A 146 -24.26 -2.89 -15.21
CA PRO A 146 -25.61 -3.32 -14.88
C PRO A 146 -26.24 -3.91 -16.14
N GLU A 147 -26.84 -5.09 -16.00
CA GLU A 147 -27.57 -5.69 -17.12
C GLU A 147 -28.66 -4.70 -17.53
N VAL A 148 -28.57 -4.24 -18.78
CA VAL A 148 -29.53 -3.29 -19.32
C VAL A 148 -30.86 -4.02 -19.44
N PHE A 149 -31.87 -3.52 -18.74
CA PHE A 149 -33.21 -4.09 -18.79
C PHE A 149 -33.76 -4.06 -20.21
N GLY A 150 -34.28 -5.18 -20.70
CA GLY A 150 -34.81 -5.31 -22.06
C GLY A 150 -33.74 -5.61 -23.12
N LYS A 151 -32.57 -6.14 -22.73
CA LYS A 151 -31.58 -6.62 -23.71
C LYS A 151 -32.18 -7.67 -24.66
N GLU A 152 -33.12 -8.50 -24.19
CA GLU A 152 -33.87 -9.46 -24.99
C GLU A 152 -34.72 -8.84 -26.12
N VAL A 153 -35.13 -7.57 -25.97
CA VAL A 153 -35.91 -6.82 -26.98
C VAL A 153 -35.03 -5.84 -27.75
N GLY A 154 -33.70 -6.01 -27.68
CA GLY A 154 -32.73 -5.21 -28.42
C GLY A 154 -32.39 -3.86 -27.77
N VAL A 155 -32.66 -3.67 -26.47
CA VAL A 155 -32.16 -2.49 -25.75
C VAL A 155 -30.65 -2.58 -25.63
N GLY A 156 -29.96 -1.64 -26.29
CA GLY A 156 -28.50 -1.58 -26.33
C GLY A 156 -27.88 -2.15 -27.60
N ASP A 157 -28.68 -2.64 -28.56
CA ASP A 157 -28.19 -3.04 -29.87
C ASP A 157 -27.71 -1.82 -30.67
N ASP A 158 -26.61 -1.97 -31.41
CA ASP A 158 -26.07 -0.91 -32.24
C ASP A 158 -26.89 -0.74 -33.53
N ILE A 159 -27.86 0.17 -33.49
CA ILE A 159 -28.71 0.55 -34.63
C ILE A 159 -28.13 1.69 -35.48
N SER A 160 -26.91 2.15 -35.20
CA SER A 160 -26.31 3.30 -35.89
C SER A 160 -26.14 3.07 -37.39
N HIS A 161 -25.96 1.82 -37.81
CA HIS A 161 -25.84 1.41 -39.21
C HIS A 161 -27.15 1.46 -40.02
N LEU A 162 -28.31 1.60 -39.37
CA LEU A 162 -29.61 1.65 -40.05
C LEU A 162 -29.91 3.07 -40.58
N ASN A 163 -30.69 3.18 -41.66
CA ASN A 163 -31.16 4.49 -42.13
C ASN A 163 -32.11 5.15 -41.11
N ARG A 164 -32.23 6.49 -41.14
CA ARG A 164 -32.98 7.25 -40.12
C ARG A 164 -34.44 6.81 -39.96
N ARG A 165 -35.11 6.42 -41.07
CA ARG A 165 -36.48 5.86 -41.04
C ARG A 165 -36.54 4.53 -40.28
N ARG A 166 -35.61 3.61 -40.54
CA ARG A 166 -35.50 2.31 -39.86
C ARG A 166 -35.06 2.47 -38.41
N GLN A 167 -34.17 3.41 -38.10
CA GLN A 167 -33.79 3.73 -36.71
C GLN A 167 -35.01 4.16 -35.89
N ASN A 168 -35.83 5.07 -36.40
CA ASN A 168 -37.05 5.51 -35.73
C ASN A 168 -38.03 4.34 -35.54
N SER A 169 -38.31 3.59 -36.61
CA SER A 169 -39.18 2.42 -36.52
C SER A 169 -38.67 1.39 -35.52
N ARG A 170 -37.35 1.18 -35.41
CA ARG A 170 -36.77 0.28 -34.42
C ARG A 170 -36.91 0.81 -33.00
N LYS A 171 -36.63 2.10 -32.76
CA LYS A 171 -36.84 2.73 -31.45
C LYS A 171 -38.30 2.56 -30.98
N ASP A 172 -39.27 2.79 -31.86
CA ASP A 172 -40.69 2.66 -31.54
C ASP A 172 -41.10 1.21 -31.26
N THR A 173 -40.50 0.23 -31.96
CA THR A 173 -40.72 -1.18 -31.67
C THR A 173 -40.11 -1.57 -30.33
N VAL A 174 -38.84 -1.23 -30.08
CA VAL A 174 -38.14 -1.53 -28.82
C VAL A 174 -38.87 -0.91 -27.63
N LEU A 175 -39.33 0.34 -27.74
CA LEU A 175 -40.12 0.99 -26.68
C LEU A 175 -41.40 0.23 -26.35
N ARG A 176 -42.15 -0.22 -27.36
CA ARG A 176 -43.37 -1.02 -27.18
C ARG A 176 -43.07 -2.36 -26.52
N GLU A 177 -42.03 -3.05 -26.97
CA GLU A 177 -41.62 -4.34 -26.42
C GLU A 177 -41.11 -4.23 -24.97
N VAL A 178 -40.35 -3.17 -24.64
CA VAL A 178 -39.93 -2.89 -23.26
C VAL A 178 -41.13 -2.62 -22.36
N ALA A 179 -42.09 -1.81 -22.80
CA ALA A 179 -43.30 -1.53 -22.03
C ALA A 179 -44.09 -2.82 -21.76
N TRP A 180 -44.25 -3.67 -22.77
CA TRP A 180 -44.88 -4.98 -22.63
C TRP A 180 -44.13 -5.91 -21.67
N LEU A 181 -42.80 -5.94 -21.71
CA LEU A 181 -41.99 -6.70 -20.75
C LEU A 181 -42.17 -6.21 -19.32
N GLN A 182 -42.25 -4.90 -19.12
CA GLN A 182 -42.50 -4.31 -17.80
C GLN A 182 -43.89 -4.71 -17.26
N GLU A 183 -44.93 -4.65 -18.10
CA GLU A 183 -46.28 -5.11 -17.74
C GLU A 183 -46.28 -6.60 -17.39
N LEU A 184 -45.59 -7.42 -18.17
CA LEU A 184 -45.50 -8.86 -17.94
C LEU A 184 -44.78 -9.20 -16.63
N GLN A 185 -43.70 -8.48 -16.32
CA GLN A 185 -43.02 -8.63 -15.02
C GLN A 185 -43.88 -8.16 -13.85
N LYS A 186 -44.63 -7.06 -14.02
CA LYS A 186 -45.58 -6.58 -13.02
C LYS A 186 -46.66 -7.62 -12.74
N ALA A 187 -47.29 -8.16 -13.79
CA ALA A 187 -48.30 -9.22 -13.66
C ALA A 187 -47.74 -10.49 -12.98
N ARG A 188 -46.50 -10.90 -13.30
CA ARG A 188 -45.82 -12.02 -12.63
C ARG A 188 -45.61 -11.75 -11.14
N ARG A 189 -45.19 -10.54 -10.75
CA ARG A 189 -44.98 -10.16 -9.35
C ARG A 189 -46.30 -10.15 -8.57
N GLU A 190 -47.36 -9.60 -9.14
CA GLU A 190 -48.69 -9.55 -8.53
C GLU A 190 -49.26 -10.96 -8.33
N GLY A 191 -49.14 -11.84 -9.35
CA GLY A 191 -49.56 -13.24 -9.25
C GLY A 191 -48.78 -14.04 -8.20
N ALA A 192 -47.47 -13.83 -8.10
CA ALA A 192 -46.64 -14.46 -7.08
C ALA A 192 -47.02 -13.99 -5.66
N ALA A 193 -47.27 -12.69 -5.49
CA ALA A 193 -47.71 -12.12 -4.21
C ALA A 193 -49.07 -12.69 -3.79
N ALA A 194 -50.04 -12.77 -4.71
CA ALA A 194 -51.34 -13.35 -4.44
C ALA A 194 -51.25 -14.83 -4.02
N SER A 195 -50.44 -15.63 -4.71
CA SER A 195 -50.23 -17.05 -4.38
C SER A 195 -49.60 -17.26 -3.00
N SER A 196 -48.63 -16.41 -2.62
CA SER A 196 -48.01 -16.49 -1.29
C SER A 196 -48.96 -16.15 -0.15
N LYS A 197 -49.94 -15.27 -0.38
CA LYS A 197 -50.91 -14.83 0.62
C LYS A 197 -51.98 -15.87 0.95
N THR A 198 -52.28 -16.77 0.02
CA THR A 198 -53.27 -17.85 0.18
C THR A 198 -52.72 -19.08 0.93
N LYS A 199 -51.40 -19.15 1.17
CA LYS A 199 -50.74 -20.29 1.85
C LYS A 199 -50.53 -20.11 3.37
N LEU A 200 -51.03 -19.02 3.95
CA LEU A 200 -51.07 -18.77 5.39
C LEU A 200 -52.49 -18.98 5.91
#